data_AF-R0FU20-F1
#
_entry.id   AF-R0FU20-F1
#
_cell.length_a   1.000
_cell.length_b   1.000
_cell.length_c   1.000
_cell.angle_alpha   90.00
_cell.angle_beta   90.00
_cell.angle_gamma   90.00
#
_symmetry.space_group_name_H-M   'P 1'
#
loop_
_entity.id
_entity.type
_entity.pdbx_description
1 polymer ?
#
loop_
_entity_poly.entity_id
_entity_poly.type
_entity_poly.pdbx_seq_one_letter_code
_entity_poly.pdbx_strand_id
1 'polypeptide(L)'
;MESGEVDYKKEVDNKYTWVIKNFSSLQYDKMYSEPFVIDGCKWHLLAYPKGNKFNNSLSLYLVVDDSRALPSGWKRYAQFSLTIVNQLAENLSQRGEKQHWFNQRNLGSGFTSMIPLPNLHAKHGGFLVNGEVKIVVEIDVLEVIGKLDVSEESDQEANPPLKRIKLDDDNDDLLNETSLTKESIDVNGFQVLPSQVESVKCIFERHPDFASRFRPKNRHLKSTYMTVLLGLIKTLCQLPDELSDDDMDEASVAVSYVEKGGFKLDWLEKKLAEVKAKKKKVETSKARLKQTEEELHRLNQRCLDLKAVLEKENADVSKANVPLSFDDIV
;
A
#
# COMPACT_ATOMS: atom_id res chain seq x y z
N MET A 1 10.24 39.97 23.93
CA MET A 1 11.00 38.76 24.26
C MET A 1 10.35 37.62 23.51
N GLU A 2 11.16 36.99 22.67
CA GLU A 2 10.84 35.99 21.64
C GLU A 2 10.49 34.66 22.32
N SER A 3 9.33 34.07 22.01
CA SER A 3 8.93 32.76 22.52
C SER A 3 9.14 31.71 21.43
N GLY A 4 10.12 30.83 21.68
CA GLY A 4 10.60 29.81 20.77
C GLY A 4 9.58 28.72 20.43
N GLU A 5 9.61 28.34 19.16
CA GLU A 5 8.91 27.23 18.54
C GLU A 5 9.62 25.91 18.92
N VAL A 6 8.93 25.00 19.60
CA VAL A 6 9.47 23.66 19.91
C VAL A 6 8.96 22.69 18.86
N ASP A 7 9.82 22.39 17.89
CA ASP A 7 9.62 21.45 16.80
C ASP A 7 9.86 20.01 17.30
N TYR A 8 8.79 19.25 17.50
CA TYR A 8 8.88 17.83 17.86
C TYR A 8 9.11 16.98 16.61
N LYS A 9 10.39 16.77 16.25
CA LYS A 9 10.77 15.81 15.20
C LYS A 9 10.46 14.38 15.65
N LYS A 10 9.50 13.75 14.97
CA LYS A 10 9.18 12.32 15.03
C LYS A 10 10.39 11.54 14.50
N GLU A 11 11.04 10.72 15.33
CA GLU A 11 12.10 9.81 14.87
C GLU A 11 11.53 8.82 13.86
N VAL A 12 12.16 8.74 12.69
CA VAL A 12 11.72 7.90 11.58
C VAL A 12 12.55 6.61 11.62
N ASP A 13 11.88 5.46 11.82
CA ASP A 13 12.48 4.12 11.97
C ASP A 13 13.13 3.57 10.68
N ASN A 14 13.28 4.41 9.65
CA ASN A 14 13.87 4.08 8.35
C ASN A 14 15.20 4.81 8.11
N LYS A 15 15.76 5.47 9.13
CA LYS A 15 16.91 6.37 9.01
C LYS A 15 18.07 5.91 9.89
N TYR A 16 19.28 5.91 9.33
CA TYR A 16 20.52 5.67 10.05
C TYR A 16 21.53 6.80 9.78
N THR A 17 22.26 7.20 10.81
CA THR A 17 23.30 8.25 10.70
C THR A 17 24.66 7.67 11.03
N TRP A 18 25.61 7.88 10.12
CA TRP A 18 27.01 7.51 10.28
C TRP A 18 27.89 8.75 10.31
N VAL A 19 28.66 8.90 11.39
CA VAL A 19 29.63 9.99 11.54
C VAL A 19 31.03 9.42 11.38
N ILE A 20 31.73 9.86 10.33
CA ILE A 20 33.11 9.49 10.07
C ILE A 20 34.01 10.53 10.73
N LYS A 21 34.78 10.12 11.74
CA LYS A 21 35.70 10.99 12.48
C LYS A 21 37.08 11.01 11.85
N ASN A 22 37.82 12.10 12.10
CA ASN A 22 39.20 12.29 11.63
C ASN A 22 39.35 12.05 10.11
N PHE A 23 38.37 12.49 9.31
CA PHE A 23 38.23 12.13 7.89
C PHE A 23 39.50 12.44 7.08
N SER A 24 40.09 13.61 7.29
CA SER A 24 41.32 14.04 6.60
C SER A 24 42.55 13.19 6.91
N SER A 25 42.54 12.43 8.01
CA SER A 25 43.66 11.61 8.46
C SER A 25 43.46 10.11 8.13
N LEU A 26 42.36 9.75 7.47
CA LEU A 26 42.06 8.36 7.13
C LEU A 26 43.08 7.82 6.11
N GLN A 27 43.70 6.70 6.47
CA GLN A 27 44.66 6.00 5.61
C GLN A 27 44.02 4.87 4.79
N TYR A 28 42.79 4.49 5.09
CA TYR A 28 42.09 3.38 4.44
C TYR A 28 41.52 3.75 3.07
N ASP A 29 41.63 2.84 2.11
CA ASP A 29 41.03 3.00 0.77
C ASP A 29 39.50 2.88 0.80
N LYS A 30 38.97 2.07 1.73
CA LYS A 30 37.54 1.89 1.97
C LYS A 30 37.26 1.62 3.44
N MET A 31 36.05 1.92 3.89
CA MET A 31 35.61 1.67 5.26
C MET A 31 34.11 1.35 5.30
N TYR A 32 33.71 0.58 6.31
CA TYR A 32 32.32 0.23 6.56
C TYR A 32 31.83 0.92 7.84
N SER A 33 30.53 1.24 7.89
CA SER A 33 29.85 1.53 9.14
C SER A 33 29.68 0.25 9.96
N GLU A 34 29.37 0.42 11.25
CA GLU A 34 28.74 -0.65 12.02
C GLU A 34 27.47 -1.16 11.30
N PRO A 35 27.13 -2.45 11.43
CA PRO A 35 25.89 -2.98 10.89
C PRO A 35 24.71 -2.33 11.58
N PHE A 36 23.70 -1.97 10.81
CA PHE A 36 22.43 -1.46 11.33
C PHE A 36 21.27 -2.22 10.68
N VAL A 37 20.11 -2.22 11.33
CA VAL A 37 18.95 -2.97 10.86
C VAL A 37 17.85 -1.98 10.52
N ILE A 38 17.37 -2.03 9.29
CA ILE A 38 16.18 -1.30 8.83
C ILE A 38 15.31 -2.30 8.07
N ASP A 39 14.02 -2.34 8.42
CA ASP A 39 13.04 -3.31 7.90
C ASP A 39 13.48 -4.78 8.02
N GLY A 40 14.14 -5.12 9.14
CA GLY A 40 14.62 -6.48 9.43
C GLY A 40 15.77 -6.97 8.53
N CYS A 41 16.28 -6.11 7.65
CA CYS A 41 17.45 -6.35 6.83
C CYS A 41 18.64 -5.66 7.48
N LYS A 42 19.78 -6.35 7.55
CA LYS A 42 21.00 -5.81 8.10
C LYS A 42 21.83 -5.19 6.99
N TRP A 43 22.24 -3.96 7.20
CA TRP A 43 22.90 -3.12 6.22
C TRP A 43 24.23 -2.59 6.76
N HIS A 44 25.12 -2.25 5.84
CA HIS A 44 26.29 -1.42 6.09
C HIS A 44 26.31 -0.26 5.10
N LEU A 45 26.87 0.87 5.52
CA LEU A 45 27.38 1.87 4.60
C LEU A 45 28.83 1.54 4.27
N LEU A 46 29.18 1.60 3.00
CA LEU A 46 30.54 1.48 2.49
C LEU A 46 30.97 2.81 1.88
N ALA A 47 32.03 3.40 2.44
CA ALA A 47 32.64 4.61 1.91
C ALA A 47 34.01 4.33 1.29
N TYR A 48 34.32 5.05 0.22
CA TYR A 48 35.69 5.20 -0.30
C TYR A 48 36.12 6.65 -0.10
N PRO A 49 36.80 6.98 1.02
CA PRO A 49 37.10 8.35 1.40
C PRO A 49 37.97 9.11 0.40
N LYS A 50 38.82 8.37 -0.33
CA LYS A 50 39.73 8.90 -1.37
C LYS A 50 39.22 8.62 -2.79
N GLY A 51 38.02 8.07 -2.91
CA GLY A 51 37.39 7.68 -4.16
C GLY A 51 37.63 6.23 -4.60
N ASN A 52 36.83 5.79 -5.58
CA ASN A 52 36.80 4.44 -6.13
C ASN A 52 37.20 4.46 -7.62
N LYS A 53 38.12 3.60 -8.06
CA LYS A 53 38.59 3.52 -9.48
C LYS A 53 39.06 4.87 -10.07
N PHE A 54 39.98 5.55 -9.38
CA PHE A 54 40.60 6.82 -9.82
C PHE A 54 39.66 8.03 -9.88
N ASN A 55 38.45 7.96 -9.29
CA ASN A 55 37.63 9.15 -9.10
C ASN A 55 38.15 9.96 -7.90
N ASN A 56 38.14 11.30 -8.00
CA ASN A 56 38.57 12.20 -6.92
C ASN A 56 37.36 12.68 -6.12
N SER A 57 36.48 11.76 -5.72
CA SER A 57 35.20 12.05 -5.10
C SER A 57 34.89 11.01 -4.03
N LEU A 58 34.28 11.44 -2.93
CA LEU A 58 33.78 10.50 -1.92
C LEU A 58 32.72 9.61 -2.57
N SER A 59 32.96 8.29 -2.59
CA SER A 59 31.99 7.30 -3.04
C SER A 59 31.25 6.71 -1.84
N LEU A 60 29.94 6.53 -1.94
CA LEU A 60 29.11 5.94 -0.89
C LEU A 60 28.19 4.86 -1.46
N TYR A 61 28.08 3.75 -0.74
CA TYR A 61 27.24 2.63 -1.10
C TYR A 61 26.46 2.13 0.12
N LEU A 62 25.22 1.76 -0.11
CA LEU A 62 24.47 0.89 0.78
C LEU A 62 24.79 -0.56 0.41
N VAL A 63 25.07 -1.40 1.40
CA VAL A 63 25.48 -2.80 1.21
C VAL A 63 24.68 -3.68 2.18
N VAL A 64 24.18 -4.82 1.72
CA VAL A 64 23.57 -5.84 2.59
C VAL A 64 24.69 -6.55 3.37
N ASP A 65 24.50 -6.75 4.67
CA ASP A 65 25.42 -7.55 5.48
C ASP A 65 25.29 -9.05 5.14
N ASP A 66 26.35 -9.65 4.60
CA ASP A 66 26.41 -11.08 4.28
C ASP A 66 27.17 -11.88 5.37
N SER A 67 27.33 -11.32 6.57
CA SER A 67 28.05 -11.97 7.69
C SER A 67 27.44 -13.31 8.14
N ARG A 68 26.20 -13.61 7.76
CA ARG A 68 25.53 -14.90 7.97
C ARG A 68 24.92 -15.36 6.65
N ALA A 69 25.72 -15.99 5.79
CA ALA A 69 25.35 -16.63 4.52
C ALA A 69 23.84 -16.68 4.30
N LEU A 70 23.30 -15.59 3.74
CA LEU A 70 21.86 -15.47 3.53
C LEU A 70 21.41 -16.62 2.63
N PRO A 71 20.20 -17.18 2.82
CA PRO A 71 19.77 -18.36 2.08
C PRO A 71 19.95 -18.21 0.58
N SER A 72 20.34 -19.29 -0.11
CA SER A 72 20.55 -19.26 -1.56
C SER A 72 19.32 -18.67 -2.28
N GLY A 73 19.56 -17.70 -3.16
CA GLY A 73 18.50 -17.02 -3.92
C GLY A 73 17.85 -15.82 -3.21
N TRP A 74 18.39 -15.34 -2.08
CA TRP A 74 17.88 -14.13 -1.44
C TRP A 74 17.97 -12.90 -2.34
N LYS A 75 16.99 -12.00 -2.21
CA LYS A 75 17.02 -10.67 -2.80
C LYS A 75 16.37 -9.64 -1.85
N ARG A 76 16.78 -8.37 -1.95
CA ARG A 76 16.13 -7.23 -1.29
C ARG A 76 15.91 -6.15 -2.34
N TYR A 77 14.68 -5.70 -2.54
CA TYR A 77 14.40 -4.50 -3.31
C TYR A 77 14.24 -3.35 -2.32
N ALA A 78 15.10 -2.35 -2.41
CA ALA A 78 15.03 -1.19 -1.53
C ALA A 78 15.10 0.11 -2.32
N GLN A 79 14.28 1.08 -1.93
CA GLN A 79 14.50 2.48 -2.23
C GLN A 79 15.34 3.06 -1.11
N PHE A 80 16.38 3.81 -1.44
CA PHE A 80 17.20 4.44 -0.42
C PHE A 80 17.73 5.79 -0.88
N SER A 81 17.97 6.67 0.09
CA SER A 81 18.68 7.91 -0.11
C SER A 81 19.98 7.90 0.70
N LEU A 82 21.07 8.37 0.09
CA LEU A 82 22.33 8.66 0.77
C LEU A 82 22.52 10.16 0.77
N THR A 83 22.76 10.73 1.94
CA THR A 83 22.92 12.18 2.12
C THR A 83 24.22 12.48 2.84
N ILE A 84 25.08 13.27 2.22
CA ILE A 84 26.22 13.90 2.89
C ILE A 84 25.71 15.23 3.45
N VAL A 85 25.62 15.28 4.77
CA VAL A 85 25.01 16.41 5.46
C VAL A 85 25.94 17.61 5.42
N ASN A 86 25.45 18.72 4.92
CA ASN A 86 26.08 20.01 5.16
C ASN A 86 25.69 20.48 6.55
N GLN A 87 26.67 20.52 7.45
CA GLN A 87 26.48 20.73 8.88
C GLN A 87 26.31 22.22 9.25
N LEU A 88 26.48 23.13 8.28
CA LEU A 88 26.24 24.57 8.46
C LEU A 88 24.88 25.01 7.90
N ALA A 89 24.40 24.36 6.84
CA ALA A 89 23.11 24.66 6.22
C ALA A 89 22.53 23.41 5.56
N GLU A 90 21.43 22.87 6.12
CA GLU A 90 20.85 21.58 5.72
C GLU A 90 20.48 21.53 4.23
N ASN A 91 19.98 22.64 3.67
CA ASN A 91 19.59 22.75 2.25
C ASN A 91 20.77 22.62 1.26
N LEU A 92 22.01 22.74 1.73
CA LEU A 92 23.22 22.53 0.93
C LEU A 92 23.72 21.08 0.98
N SER A 93 23.02 20.18 1.70
CA SER A 93 23.38 18.77 1.77
C SER A 93 23.33 18.10 0.39
N GLN A 94 24.23 17.16 0.15
CA GLN A 94 24.28 16.42 -1.12
C GLN A 94 23.55 15.09 -0.97
N ARG A 95 22.40 14.96 -1.63
CA ARG A 95 21.54 13.77 -1.56
C ARG A 95 21.51 13.05 -2.91
N GLY A 96 21.65 11.73 -2.86
CA GLY A 96 21.44 10.84 -4.00
C GLY A 96 20.41 9.77 -3.65
N GLU A 97 19.47 9.50 -4.54
CA GLU A 97 18.43 8.49 -4.38
C GLU A 97 18.53 7.38 -5.42
N LYS A 98 18.27 6.14 -5.00
CA LYS A 98 18.21 4.98 -5.89
C LYS A 98 17.15 3.99 -5.42
N GLN A 99 16.67 3.20 -6.37
CA GLN A 99 16.04 1.92 -6.12
C GLN A 99 16.95 0.80 -6.64
N HIS A 100 17.08 -0.30 -5.90
CA HIS A 100 17.96 -1.39 -6.30
C HIS A 100 17.54 -2.75 -5.78
N TRP A 101 17.77 -3.77 -6.61
CA TRP A 101 17.68 -5.19 -6.25
C TRP A 101 19.02 -5.73 -5.75
N PHE A 102 19.19 -5.77 -4.43
CA PHE A 102 20.30 -6.42 -3.77
C PHE A 102 20.13 -7.94 -3.82
N ASN A 103 21.21 -8.68 -4.03
CA ASN A 103 21.24 -10.14 -4.04
C ASN A 103 22.68 -10.64 -3.90
N GLN A 104 22.88 -11.96 -3.86
CA GLN A 104 24.20 -12.59 -3.73
C GLN A 104 25.27 -12.10 -4.72
N ARG A 105 24.89 -11.69 -5.93
CA ARG A 105 25.82 -11.18 -6.94
C ARG A 105 25.99 -9.66 -6.88
N ASN A 106 25.00 -8.96 -6.33
CA ASN A 106 24.94 -7.50 -6.24
C ASN A 106 24.64 -7.10 -4.78
N LEU A 107 25.64 -7.20 -3.91
CA LEU A 107 25.49 -6.93 -2.48
C LEU A 107 25.33 -5.45 -2.15
N GLY A 108 25.76 -4.55 -3.04
CA GLY A 108 25.78 -3.13 -2.77
C GLY A 108 25.44 -2.26 -3.97
N SER A 109 24.83 -1.11 -3.68
CA SER A 109 24.44 -0.10 -4.67
C SER A 109 24.63 1.29 -4.08
N GLY A 110 24.99 2.24 -4.92
CA GLY A 110 25.32 3.58 -4.47
C GLY A 110 25.91 4.44 -5.57
N PHE A 111 26.74 5.39 -5.18
CA PHE A 111 27.25 6.43 -6.06
C PHE A 111 28.78 6.46 -5.99
N THR A 112 29.40 6.31 -7.16
CA THR A 112 30.85 6.45 -7.31
C THR A 112 31.30 7.89 -7.05
N SER A 113 30.44 8.88 -7.31
CA SER A 113 30.74 10.30 -7.04
C SER A 113 29.56 10.94 -6.32
N MET A 114 29.62 11.03 -5.00
CA MET A 114 28.64 11.78 -4.20
C MET A 114 29.04 13.25 -4.07
N ILE A 115 30.30 13.50 -3.76
CA ILE A 115 30.86 14.86 -3.67
C ILE A 115 32.35 14.84 -4.05
N PRO A 116 32.81 15.78 -4.89
CA PRO A 116 34.24 15.95 -5.15
C PRO A 116 35.02 16.24 -3.86
N LEU A 117 36.18 15.59 -3.68
CA LEU A 117 37.00 15.80 -2.49
C LEU A 117 37.42 17.26 -2.28
N PRO A 118 37.75 18.05 -3.32
CA PRO A 118 38.01 19.48 -3.13
C PRO A 118 36.84 20.25 -2.52
N ASN A 119 35.59 19.89 -2.86
CA ASN A 119 34.40 20.52 -2.32
C ASN A 119 34.11 20.05 -0.89
N LEU A 120 34.35 18.76 -0.61
CA LEU A 120 34.22 18.20 0.73
C LEU A 120 35.21 18.83 1.73
N HIS A 121 36.45 19.06 1.29
CA HIS A 121 37.54 19.64 2.10
C HIS A 121 37.57 21.17 2.12
N ALA A 122 36.65 21.86 1.44
CA ALA A 122 36.61 23.31 1.44
C ALA A 122 36.40 23.84 2.88
N LYS A 123 37.31 24.71 3.34
CA LYS A 123 37.36 25.23 4.72
C LYS A 123 36.03 25.79 5.23
N HIS A 124 35.22 26.36 4.34
CA HIS A 124 33.91 26.94 4.64
C HIS A 124 32.77 26.24 3.89
N GLY A 125 33.01 25.03 3.36
CA GLY A 125 32.03 24.28 2.57
C GLY A 125 30.94 23.62 3.40
N GLY A 126 31.16 23.42 4.70
CA GLY A 126 30.15 22.93 5.66
C GLY A 126 29.95 21.41 5.71
N PHE A 127 30.57 20.64 4.82
CA PHE A 127 30.46 19.16 4.84
C PHE A 127 31.44 18.49 5.81
N LEU A 128 32.65 19.05 5.96
CA LEU A 128 33.66 18.61 6.91
C LEU A 128 33.76 19.63 8.06
N VAL A 129 33.20 19.30 9.22
CA VAL A 129 33.20 20.16 10.41
C VAL A 129 33.88 19.41 11.54
N ASN A 130 34.84 20.05 12.22
CA ASN A 130 35.65 19.44 13.28
C ASN A 130 36.33 18.11 12.87
N GLY A 131 36.68 17.97 11.58
CA GLY A 131 37.26 16.74 11.06
C GLY A 131 36.26 15.59 10.87
N GLU A 132 34.96 15.84 11.03
CA GLU A 132 33.89 14.86 10.91
C GLU A 132 33.06 15.08 9.65
N VAL A 133 32.71 13.97 8.97
CA VAL A 133 31.72 13.94 7.88
C VAL A 133 30.51 13.16 8.36
N LYS A 134 29.33 13.77 8.29
CA LYS A 134 28.06 13.15 8.66
C LYS A 134 27.33 12.64 7.42
N ILE A 135 27.02 11.36 7.42
CA ILE A 135 26.27 10.68 6.38
C ILE A 135 24.96 10.20 6.97
N VAL A 136 23.87 10.45 6.26
CA VAL A 136 22.55 9.96 6.60
C VAL A 136 22.12 9.02 5.49
N VAL A 137 21.57 7.86 5.87
CA VAL A 137 20.88 6.96 4.95
C VAL A 137 19.43 6.82 5.40
N GLU A 138 18.54 6.88 4.42
CA GLU A 138 17.12 6.54 4.60
C GLU A 138 16.84 5.34 3.68
N ILE A 139 16.20 4.29 4.19
CA ILE A 139 15.97 3.04 3.45
C ILE A 139 14.53 2.62 3.63
N ASP A 140 13.82 2.47 2.52
CA ASP A 140 12.52 1.81 2.47
C ASP A 140 12.67 0.47 1.75
N VAL A 141 12.55 -0.63 2.49
CA VAL A 141 12.64 -1.97 1.89
C VAL A 141 11.29 -2.35 1.29
N LEU A 142 11.22 -2.28 -0.03
CA LEU A 142 10.00 -2.49 -0.81
C LEU A 142 9.67 -3.98 -0.99
N GLU A 143 10.69 -4.84 -1.11
CA GLU A 143 10.49 -6.29 -1.27
C GLU A 143 11.65 -7.09 -0.67
N VAL A 144 11.34 -8.25 -0.08
CA VAL A 144 12.34 -9.18 0.47
C VAL A 144 12.05 -10.60 -0.01
N ILE A 145 13.03 -11.21 -0.67
CA ILE A 145 13.03 -12.62 -1.05
C ILE A 145 14.06 -13.35 -0.17
N GLY A 146 13.63 -14.37 0.57
CA GLY A 146 14.47 -15.13 1.51
C GLY A 146 14.24 -14.75 2.98
N LYS A 147 15.02 -15.34 3.91
CA LYS A 147 14.91 -15.06 5.35
C LYS A 147 15.48 -13.68 5.67
N LEU A 148 14.85 -12.94 6.60
CA LEU A 148 15.38 -11.72 7.20
C LEU A 148 16.58 -12.01 8.10
N ASP A 149 17.41 -10.99 8.29
CA ASP A 149 18.75 -11.15 8.86
C ASP A 149 18.69 -11.20 10.40
N VAL A 150 17.60 -10.66 10.98
CA VAL A 150 17.28 -10.76 12.40
C VAL A 150 15.96 -11.53 12.56
N SER A 151 15.99 -12.57 13.40
CA SER A 151 14.80 -13.30 13.86
C SER A 151 14.54 -12.85 15.30
N GLU A 152 13.33 -12.41 15.61
CA GLU A 152 12.92 -12.18 17.00
C GLU A 152 12.74 -13.55 17.69
N GLU A 153 13.84 -14.08 18.21
CA GLU A 153 13.79 -15.02 19.32
C GLU A 153 13.78 -14.22 20.62
N SER A 154 12.95 -14.65 21.56
CA SER A 154 12.75 -14.07 22.88
C SER A 154 14.02 -14.19 23.73
N ASP A 155 14.60 -13.05 24.13
CA ASP A 155 15.54 -13.01 25.25
C ASP A 155 14.78 -12.70 26.54
N GLN A 156 14.19 -13.75 27.13
CA GLN A 156 14.04 -13.82 28.58
C GLN A 156 15.34 -14.40 29.14
N GLU A 157 16.24 -13.57 29.67
CA GLU A 157 17.10 -13.98 30.79
C GLU A 157 17.75 -12.79 31.54
N ALA A 158 17.54 -12.81 32.86
CA ALA A 158 18.36 -12.27 33.95
C ALA A 158 18.57 -10.74 34.13
N ASN A 159 17.82 -10.18 35.11
CA ASN A 159 18.26 -9.08 36.00
C ASN A 159 19.25 -9.65 37.07
N PRO A 160 20.07 -8.89 37.86
CA PRO A 160 19.84 -7.54 38.43
C PRO A 160 21.14 -6.67 38.64
N PRO A 161 21.21 -5.66 39.55
CA PRO A 161 20.53 -4.35 39.63
C PRO A 161 21.50 -3.13 39.78
N LEU A 162 21.01 -1.86 39.73
CA LEU A 162 21.38 -0.75 40.68
C LEU A 162 20.70 0.63 40.38
N LYS A 163 19.73 0.98 41.25
CA LYS A 163 19.44 2.23 42.01
C LYS A 163 19.40 3.67 41.39
N ARG A 164 18.22 4.29 41.69
CA ARG A 164 17.88 5.70 42.10
C ARG A 164 18.00 6.78 41.00
N ILE A 165 17.04 7.71 40.85
CA ILE A 165 16.48 8.65 41.85
C ILE A 165 15.00 8.97 41.53
N LYS A 166 14.19 9.14 42.58
CA LYS A 166 12.84 9.73 42.57
C LYS A 166 12.94 11.26 42.60
N LEU A 167 12.05 11.94 41.89
CA LEU A 167 11.49 13.22 42.32
C LEU A 167 9.97 13.14 42.10
N ASP A 168 9.26 13.24 43.22
CA ASP A 168 7.85 13.54 43.32
C ASP A 168 7.63 15.01 42.90
N ASP A 169 6.47 15.37 42.34
CA ASP A 169 5.49 16.27 42.99
C ASP A 169 4.45 16.80 41.97
N ASP A 170 3.23 16.27 42.13
CA ASP A 170 1.90 16.89 42.14
C ASP A 170 1.33 17.84 41.05
N ASN A 171 0.03 17.57 40.87
CA ASN A 171 -1.08 18.39 40.34
C ASN A 171 -1.27 18.41 38.81
N ASP A 172 -2.46 18.28 38.24
CA ASP A 172 -3.84 18.31 38.76
C ASP A 172 -4.78 17.73 37.68
N ASP A 173 -6.00 17.48 38.12
CA ASP A 173 -7.17 16.85 37.52
C ASP A 173 -7.48 16.97 36.01
N LEU A 174 -7.96 15.82 35.52
CA LEU A 174 -9.17 15.61 34.71
C LEU A 174 -9.56 16.69 33.68
N LEU A 175 -9.63 16.32 32.40
CA LEU A 175 -10.90 16.26 31.68
C LEU A 175 -10.77 15.39 30.40
N ASN A 176 -11.68 14.43 30.37
CA ASN A 176 -12.02 13.49 29.31
C ASN A 176 -12.60 14.22 28.08
N GLU A 177 -12.08 13.97 26.86
CA GLU A 177 -12.91 13.69 25.66
C GLU A 177 -12.08 13.51 24.36
N THR A 178 -12.15 12.28 23.83
CA THR A 178 -12.19 11.89 22.40
C THR A 178 -11.09 12.34 21.42
N SER A 179 -10.10 11.46 21.22
CA SER A 179 -9.48 11.21 19.92
C SER A 179 -9.39 9.70 19.75
N LEU A 180 -10.24 9.12 18.89
CA LEU A 180 -10.34 7.69 18.60
C LEU A 180 -8.95 7.08 18.29
N THR A 181 -8.31 6.47 19.28
CA THR A 181 -7.42 5.35 19.03
C THR A 181 -8.30 4.25 18.45
N LYS A 182 -8.21 4.02 17.13
CA LYS A 182 -8.81 2.82 16.53
C LYS A 182 -8.04 1.62 17.08
N GLU A 183 -8.52 1.12 18.21
CA GLU A 183 -8.04 -0.10 18.86
C GLU A 183 -8.11 -1.22 17.82
N SER A 184 -6.95 -1.71 17.40
CA SER A 184 -6.84 -2.76 16.39
C SER A 184 -6.79 -4.11 17.08
N ILE A 185 -7.62 -5.05 16.62
CA ILE A 185 -7.74 -6.38 17.20
C ILE A 185 -6.93 -7.36 16.35
N ASP A 186 -6.17 -8.23 17.00
CA ASP A 186 -5.43 -9.31 16.33
C ASP A 186 -6.36 -10.53 16.12
N VAL A 187 -6.43 -11.01 14.88
CA VAL A 187 -7.14 -12.23 14.49
C VAL A 187 -6.18 -13.09 13.69
N ASN A 188 -5.73 -14.22 14.25
CA ASN A 188 -4.77 -15.14 13.64
C ASN A 188 -3.49 -14.44 13.15
N GLY A 189 -2.99 -13.44 13.90
CA GLY A 189 -1.82 -12.66 13.55
C GLY A 189 -2.08 -11.56 12.52
N PHE A 190 -3.34 -11.21 12.25
CA PHE A 190 -3.75 -10.08 11.41
C PHE A 190 -4.43 -9.00 12.22
N GLN A 191 -4.00 -7.77 12.00
CA GLN A 191 -4.49 -6.61 12.70
C GLN A 191 -5.59 -5.92 11.94
N VAL A 192 -6.79 -5.93 12.53
CA VAL A 192 -8.02 -5.50 11.87
C VAL A 192 -8.83 -4.61 12.79
N LEU A 193 -9.71 -3.80 12.21
CA LEU A 193 -10.61 -2.95 13.00
C LEU A 193 -11.63 -3.82 13.74
N PRO A 194 -12.19 -3.36 14.89
CA PRO A 194 -13.17 -4.15 15.65
C PRO A 194 -14.39 -4.55 14.81
N SER A 195 -14.82 -3.67 13.89
CA SER A 195 -15.92 -3.93 12.94
C SER A 195 -15.61 -5.00 11.89
N GLN A 196 -14.34 -5.39 11.72
CA GLN A 196 -13.88 -6.34 10.71
C GLN A 196 -13.61 -7.73 11.29
N VAL A 197 -13.53 -7.86 12.62
CA VAL A 197 -13.11 -9.10 13.31
C VAL A 197 -13.95 -10.30 12.89
N GLU A 198 -15.26 -10.17 12.87
CA GLU A 198 -16.16 -11.29 12.56
C GLU A 198 -16.03 -11.75 11.10
N SER A 199 -15.90 -10.79 10.18
CA SER A 199 -15.66 -11.09 8.76
C SER A 199 -14.35 -11.86 8.57
N VAL A 200 -13.30 -11.46 9.28
CA VAL A 200 -11.97 -12.09 9.17
C VAL A 200 -11.99 -13.50 9.77
N LYS A 201 -12.59 -13.67 10.95
CA LYS A 201 -12.79 -15.00 11.57
C LYS A 201 -13.53 -15.95 10.63
N CYS A 202 -14.63 -15.49 10.04
CA CYS A 202 -15.44 -16.27 9.09
C CYS A 202 -14.62 -16.73 7.87
N ILE A 203 -13.71 -15.89 7.36
CA ILE A 203 -12.80 -16.28 6.26
C ILE A 203 -11.86 -17.41 6.71
N PHE A 204 -11.24 -17.28 7.88
CA PHE A 204 -10.37 -18.33 8.43
C PHE A 204 -11.12 -19.63 8.73
N GLU A 205 -12.37 -19.57 9.16
CA GLU A 205 -13.18 -20.77 9.40
C GLU A 205 -13.54 -21.49 8.10
N ARG A 206 -13.90 -20.75 7.05
CA ARG A 206 -14.32 -21.33 5.76
C ARG A 206 -13.16 -21.73 4.87
N HIS A 207 -12.03 -21.04 4.99
CA HIS A 207 -10.86 -21.20 4.15
C HIS A 207 -9.58 -21.23 5.00
N PRO A 208 -9.39 -22.19 5.91
CA PRO A 208 -8.35 -22.14 6.95
C PRO A 208 -6.91 -22.04 6.41
N ASP A 209 -6.66 -22.52 5.20
CA ASP A 209 -5.33 -22.50 4.60
C ASP A 209 -5.12 -21.32 3.62
N PHE A 210 -6.08 -20.42 3.47
CA PHE A 210 -5.98 -19.31 2.50
C PHE A 210 -4.77 -18.42 2.74
N ALA A 211 -4.34 -18.24 4.00
CA ALA A 211 -3.14 -17.50 4.37
C ALA A 211 -1.93 -18.39 4.65
N SER A 212 -1.98 -19.69 4.34
CA SER A 212 -0.91 -20.65 4.71
C SER A 212 0.44 -20.38 4.07
N ARG A 213 0.48 -19.71 2.90
CA ARG A 213 1.70 -19.28 2.23
C ARG A 213 1.98 -17.79 2.42
N PHE A 214 1.15 -17.10 3.18
CA PHE A 214 1.30 -15.69 3.50
C PHE A 214 2.38 -15.54 4.58
N ARG A 215 3.55 -15.03 4.17
CA ARG A 215 4.75 -14.92 5.00
C ARG A 215 5.09 -13.51 5.52
N PRO A 216 4.48 -12.39 5.08
CA PRO A 216 4.81 -11.08 5.63
C PRO A 216 4.63 -11.01 7.14
N LYS A 217 5.67 -10.58 7.86
CA LYS A 217 5.62 -10.31 9.30
C LYS A 217 5.24 -8.86 9.62
N ASN A 218 5.37 -7.94 8.66
CA ASN A 218 5.03 -6.54 8.83
C ASN A 218 3.52 -6.37 9.11
N ARG A 219 3.22 -5.88 10.31
CA ARG A 219 1.86 -5.67 10.85
C ARG A 219 0.98 -4.83 9.93
N HIS A 220 1.53 -3.75 9.37
CA HIS A 220 0.84 -2.87 8.44
C HIS A 220 0.56 -3.58 7.12
N LEU A 221 1.53 -4.30 6.57
CA LEU A 221 1.34 -5.04 5.33
C LEU A 221 0.27 -6.14 5.47
N LYS A 222 0.26 -6.86 6.60
CA LYS A 222 -0.83 -7.80 6.92
C LYS A 222 -2.19 -7.12 6.93
N SER A 223 -2.28 -5.95 7.55
CA SER A 223 -3.50 -5.14 7.62
C SER A 223 -3.92 -4.64 6.23
N THR A 224 -2.96 -4.20 5.40
CA THR A 224 -3.21 -3.76 4.02
C THR A 224 -3.78 -4.89 3.17
N TYR A 225 -3.12 -6.06 3.15
CA TYR A 225 -3.65 -7.21 2.41
C TYR A 225 -5.03 -7.64 2.90
N MET A 226 -5.25 -7.66 4.22
CA MET A 226 -6.55 -8.00 4.78
C MET A 226 -7.61 -6.95 4.42
N THR A 227 -7.25 -5.67 4.39
CA THR A 227 -8.13 -4.57 3.98
C THR A 227 -8.51 -4.70 2.51
N VAL A 228 -7.53 -4.97 1.63
CA VAL A 228 -7.79 -5.22 0.20
C VAL A 228 -8.68 -6.44 0.02
N LEU A 229 -8.41 -7.54 0.74
CA LEU A 229 -9.21 -8.76 0.67
C LEU A 229 -10.66 -8.52 1.13
N LEU A 230 -10.86 -7.84 2.25
CA LEU A 230 -12.18 -7.48 2.75
C LEU A 230 -12.90 -6.52 1.80
N GLY A 231 -12.17 -5.56 1.22
CA GLY A 231 -12.66 -4.66 0.18
C GLY A 231 -13.16 -5.45 -1.04
N LEU A 232 -12.37 -6.40 -1.53
CA LEU A 232 -12.73 -7.25 -2.65
C LEU A 232 -13.99 -8.08 -2.34
N ILE A 233 -14.02 -8.76 -1.19
CA ILE A 233 -15.18 -9.55 -0.76
C ILE A 233 -16.42 -8.65 -0.70
N LYS A 234 -16.29 -7.43 -0.15
CA LYS A 234 -17.38 -6.46 -0.11
C LYS A 234 -17.86 -6.08 -1.51
N THR A 235 -16.96 -5.78 -2.44
CA THR A 235 -17.28 -5.49 -3.85
C THR A 235 -18.05 -6.66 -4.48
N LEU A 236 -17.59 -7.91 -4.30
CA LEU A 236 -18.26 -9.09 -4.83
C LEU A 236 -19.63 -9.39 -4.19
N CYS A 237 -19.92 -8.81 -3.03
CA CYS A 237 -21.23 -8.92 -2.37
C CYS A 237 -22.23 -7.85 -2.84
N GLN A 238 -21.81 -6.85 -3.63
CA GLN A 238 -22.72 -5.86 -4.19
C GLN A 238 -23.65 -6.46 -5.23
N LEU A 239 -24.72 -5.74 -5.56
CA LEU A 239 -25.62 -6.16 -6.62
C LEU A 239 -24.88 -6.16 -7.96
N PRO A 240 -25.00 -7.22 -8.79
CA PRO A 240 -24.30 -7.28 -10.08
C PRO A 240 -24.62 -6.12 -11.01
N ASP A 241 -25.76 -5.47 -10.80
CA ASP A 241 -26.28 -4.34 -11.55
C ASP A 241 -25.70 -2.98 -11.13
N GLU A 242 -25.16 -2.89 -9.91
CA GLU A 242 -24.53 -1.68 -9.37
C GLU A 242 -23.02 -1.65 -9.66
N LEU A 243 -22.43 -2.80 -9.99
CA LEU A 243 -21.01 -2.92 -10.32
C LEU A 243 -20.74 -2.40 -11.73
N SER A 244 -19.71 -1.56 -11.90
CA SER A 244 -19.20 -1.16 -13.21
C SER A 244 -18.29 -2.23 -13.83
N ASP A 245 -17.94 -2.10 -15.11
CA ASP A 245 -16.97 -3.02 -15.72
C ASP A 245 -15.57 -2.78 -15.15
N ASP A 246 -15.25 -1.51 -14.87
CA ASP A 246 -14.01 -1.10 -14.21
C ASP A 246 -13.87 -1.72 -12.81
N ASP A 247 -14.94 -1.76 -12.01
CA ASP A 247 -14.93 -2.42 -10.69
C ASP A 247 -14.58 -3.91 -10.80
N MET A 248 -15.05 -4.57 -11.86
CA MET A 248 -14.79 -5.99 -12.09
C MET A 248 -13.36 -6.25 -12.57
N ASP A 249 -12.77 -5.31 -13.30
CA ASP A 249 -11.38 -5.36 -13.74
C ASP A 249 -10.44 -5.03 -12.58
N GLU A 250 -10.74 -4.00 -11.79
CA GLU A 250 -10.00 -3.67 -10.56
C GLU A 250 -10.05 -4.83 -9.56
N ALA A 251 -11.21 -5.48 -9.39
CA ALA A 251 -11.32 -6.68 -8.58
C ALA A 251 -10.40 -7.81 -9.09
N SER A 252 -10.25 -7.96 -10.40
CA SER A 252 -9.36 -8.97 -10.98
C SER A 252 -7.88 -8.66 -10.70
N VAL A 253 -7.51 -7.38 -10.79
CA VAL A 253 -6.16 -6.90 -10.44
C VAL A 253 -5.89 -7.10 -8.95
N ALA A 254 -6.86 -6.77 -8.09
CA ALA A 254 -6.77 -6.92 -6.65
C ALA A 254 -6.60 -8.39 -6.23
N VAL A 255 -7.32 -9.33 -6.85
CA VAL A 255 -7.08 -10.77 -6.61
C VAL A 255 -5.64 -11.15 -6.95
N SER A 256 -5.15 -10.79 -8.14
CA SER A 256 -3.76 -11.07 -8.54
C SER A 256 -2.75 -10.45 -7.58
N TYR A 257 -3.00 -9.24 -7.08
CA TYR A 257 -2.16 -8.58 -6.09
C TYR A 257 -2.13 -9.34 -4.76
N VAL A 258 -3.28 -9.77 -4.24
CA VAL A 258 -3.37 -10.49 -2.97
C VAL A 258 -2.76 -11.89 -3.09
N GLU A 259 -2.95 -12.59 -4.20
CA GLU A 259 -2.31 -13.88 -4.47
C GLU A 259 -0.78 -13.79 -4.51
N LYS A 260 -0.23 -12.72 -5.10
CA LYS A 260 1.23 -12.45 -5.07
C LYS A 260 1.76 -12.29 -3.65
N GLY A 261 0.91 -11.85 -2.70
CA GLY A 261 1.23 -11.82 -1.28
C GLY A 261 1.36 -13.20 -0.63
N GLY A 262 0.97 -14.28 -1.34
CA GLY A 262 1.01 -15.65 -0.85
C GLY A 262 -0.33 -16.15 -0.30
N PHE A 263 -1.44 -15.45 -0.57
CA PHE A 263 -2.76 -16.00 -0.28
C PHE A 263 -3.18 -17.00 -1.36
N LYS A 264 -3.84 -18.08 -0.95
CA LYS A 264 -4.51 -19.02 -1.84
C LYS A 264 -5.96 -18.57 -2.00
N LEU A 265 -6.30 -18.05 -3.18
CA LEU A 265 -7.60 -17.40 -3.43
C LEU A 265 -8.43 -18.09 -4.52
N ASP A 266 -8.18 -19.37 -4.83
CA ASP A 266 -8.93 -20.13 -5.85
C ASP A 266 -10.46 -20.06 -5.65
N TRP A 267 -10.89 -20.06 -4.39
CA TRP A 267 -12.30 -19.95 -4.01
C TRP A 267 -12.89 -18.58 -4.35
N LEU A 268 -12.10 -17.52 -4.23
CA LEU A 268 -12.50 -16.14 -4.45
C LEU A 268 -12.45 -15.80 -5.94
N GLU A 269 -11.47 -16.32 -6.67
CA GLU A 269 -11.43 -16.27 -8.14
C GLU A 269 -12.68 -16.91 -8.75
N LYS A 270 -13.07 -18.10 -8.26
CA LYS A 270 -14.31 -18.76 -8.68
C LYS A 270 -15.54 -17.90 -8.41
N LYS A 271 -15.58 -17.20 -7.27
CA LYS A 271 -16.68 -16.30 -6.92
C LYS A 271 -16.69 -15.03 -7.78
N LEU A 272 -15.52 -14.46 -8.07
CA LEU A 272 -15.39 -13.35 -9.02
C LEU A 272 -15.93 -13.73 -10.41
N ALA A 273 -15.59 -14.92 -10.90
CA ALA A 273 -16.14 -15.43 -12.17
C ALA A 273 -17.66 -15.61 -12.13
N GLU A 274 -18.20 -16.11 -11.00
CA GLU A 274 -19.65 -16.24 -10.78
C GLU A 274 -20.35 -14.87 -10.82
N VAL A 275 -19.78 -13.84 -10.19
CA VAL A 275 -20.32 -12.47 -10.21
C VAL A 275 -20.25 -11.88 -11.62
N LYS A 276 -19.13 -12.02 -12.34
CA LYS A 276 -19.01 -11.60 -13.75
C LYS A 276 -20.11 -12.22 -14.63
N ALA A 277 -20.37 -13.51 -14.45
CA ALA A 277 -21.42 -14.21 -15.19
C ALA A 277 -22.83 -13.71 -14.82
N LYS A 278 -23.10 -13.47 -13.53
CA LYS A 278 -24.38 -12.91 -13.06
C LYS A 278 -24.62 -11.51 -13.61
N LYS A 279 -23.61 -10.63 -13.57
CA LYS A 279 -23.68 -9.28 -14.13
C LYS A 279 -24.06 -9.31 -15.61
N LYS A 280 -23.35 -10.09 -16.43
CA LYS A 280 -23.67 -10.26 -17.86
C LYS A 280 -25.11 -10.74 -18.09
N LYS A 281 -25.60 -11.65 -17.25
CA LYS A 281 -26.98 -12.17 -17.32
C LYS A 281 -28.02 -11.09 -16.98
N VAL A 282 -27.74 -10.24 -15.97
CA VAL A 282 -28.60 -9.11 -15.60
C VAL A 282 -28.71 -8.13 -16.76
N GLU A 283 -27.57 -7.68 -17.30
CA GLU A 283 -27.53 -6.77 -18.45
C GLU A 283 -28.33 -7.30 -19.65
N THR A 284 -28.08 -8.56 -20.01
CA THR A 284 -28.80 -9.22 -21.11
C THR A 284 -30.31 -9.33 -20.83
N SER A 285 -30.71 -9.51 -19.57
CA SER A 285 -32.12 -9.63 -19.20
C SER A 285 -32.81 -8.27 -19.17
N LYS A 286 -32.15 -7.21 -18.70
CA LYS A 286 -32.64 -5.83 -18.78
C LYS A 286 -32.85 -5.38 -20.22
N ALA A 287 -31.90 -5.66 -21.10
CA ALA A 287 -32.03 -5.33 -22.52
C ALA A 287 -33.27 -5.99 -23.15
N ARG A 288 -33.52 -7.27 -22.84
CA ARG A 288 -34.74 -7.99 -23.29
C ARG A 288 -36.01 -7.42 -22.69
N LEU A 289 -36.01 -7.08 -21.40
CA LEU A 289 -37.18 -6.47 -20.75
C LEU A 289 -37.56 -5.15 -21.42
N LYS A 290 -36.57 -4.27 -21.64
CA LYS A 290 -36.79 -3.00 -22.34
C LYS A 290 -37.37 -3.21 -23.74
N GLN A 291 -36.87 -4.18 -24.49
CA GLN A 291 -37.41 -4.52 -25.80
C GLN A 291 -38.88 -5.00 -25.70
N THR A 292 -39.20 -5.88 -24.75
CA THR A 292 -40.57 -6.37 -24.55
C THR A 292 -41.51 -5.25 -24.10
N GLU A 293 -41.04 -4.31 -23.27
CA GLU A 293 -41.80 -3.12 -22.87
C GLU A 293 -42.12 -2.21 -24.07
N GLU A 294 -41.13 -1.97 -24.95
CA GLU A 294 -41.32 -1.20 -26.19
C GLU A 294 -42.31 -1.89 -27.14
N GLU A 295 -42.25 -3.21 -27.27
CA GLU A 295 -43.20 -4.01 -28.06
C GLU A 295 -44.62 -3.96 -27.47
N LEU A 296 -44.76 -4.10 -26.14
CA LEU A 296 -46.04 -3.98 -25.45
C LEU A 296 -46.65 -2.59 -25.64
N HIS A 297 -45.84 -1.53 -25.52
CA HIS A 297 -46.29 -0.17 -25.78
C HIS A 297 -46.79 -0.01 -27.22
N ARG A 298 -46.07 -0.54 -28.21
CA ARG A 298 -46.47 -0.52 -29.62
C ARG A 298 -47.79 -1.26 -29.85
N LEU A 299 -47.99 -2.42 -29.24
CA LEU A 299 -49.22 -3.20 -29.36
C LEU A 299 -50.41 -2.49 -28.71
N ASN A 300 -50.22 -1.91 -27.52
CA ASN A 300 -51.26 -1.13 -26.85
C ASN A 300 -51.71 0.06 -27.68
N GLN A 301 -50.77 0.79 -28.30
CA GLN A 301 -51.12 1.88 -29.22
C GLN A 301 -51.98 1.37 -30.39
N ARG A 302 -51.58 0.24 -31.00
CA ARG A 302 -52.34 -0.36 -32.10
C ARG A 302 -53.75 -0.80 -31.68
N CYS A 303 -53.92 -1.30 -30.44
CA CYS A 303 -55.24 -1.62 -29.89
C CYS A 303 -56.12 -0.39 -29.74
N LEU A 304 -55.56 0.75 -29.31
CA LEU A 304 -56.29 2.02 -29.23
C LEU A 304 -56.74 2.49 -30.62
N ASP A 305 -55.84 2.43 -31.61
CA ASP A 305 -56.15 2.80 -32.99
C ASP A 305 -57.27 1.93 -33.57
N LEU A 306 -57.18 0.60 -33.37
CA LEU A 306 -58.22 -0.35 -33.81
C LEU A 306 -59.55 -0.13 -33.10
N LYS A 307 -59.53 0.20 -31.80
CA LYS A 307 -60.74 0.52 -31.04
C LYS A 307 -61.45 1.76 -31.62
N ALA A 308 -60.69 2.79 -31.97
CA ALA A 308 -61.24 3.99 -32.61
C ALA A 308 -61.85 3.68 -33.98
N VAL A 309 -61.23 2.79 -34.77
CA VAL A 309 -61.81 2.31 -36.04
C VAL A 309 -63.13 1.58 -35.80
N LEU A 310 -63.18 0.67 -34.83
CA LEU A 310 -64.39 -0.08 -34.49
C LEU A 310 -65.54 0.82 -34.03
N GLU A 311 -65.25 1.80 -33.16
CA GLU A 311 -66.24 2.78 -32.69
C GLU A 311 -66.81 3.61 -33.83
N LYS A 312 -65.95 4.03 -34.78
CA LYS A 312 -66.37 4.75 -35.98
C LYS A 312 -67.28 3.89 -36.87
N GLU A 313 -66.86 2.67 -37.22
CA GLU A 313 -67.68 1.77 -38.06
C GLU A 313 -69.02 1.45 -37.40
N ASN A 314 -69.05 1.22 -36.08
CA ASN A 314 -70.29 0.95 -35.36
C ASN A 314 -71.24 2.16 -35.39
N ALA A 315 -70.70 3.39 -35.30
CA ALA A 315 -71.50 4.61 -35.45
C ALA A 315 -72.05 4.76 -36.88
N ASP A 316 -71.26 4.43 -37.90
CA ASP A 316 -71.68 4.48 -39.31
C ASP A 316 -72.76 3.41 -39.61
N VAL A 317 -72.60 2.18 -39.10
CA VAL A 317 -73.62 1.13 -39.17
C VAL A 317 -74.90 1.54 -38.45
N SER A 318 -74.80 2.12 -37.25
CA SER A 318 -75.96 2.57 -36.48
C SER A 318 -76.73 3.67 -37.21
N LYS A 319 -76.05 4.61 -37.89
CA LYS A 319 -76.67 5.63 -38.73
C LYS A 319 -77.36 5.04 -39.97
N ALA A 320 -76.74 4.06 -40.62
CA ALA A 320 -77.28 3.41 -41.81
C ALA A 320 -78.47 2.48 -41.50
N ASN A 321 -78.51 1.91 -40.29
CA ASN A 321 -79.55 0.97 -39.84
C ASN A 321 -80.75 1.68 -39.17
N VAL A 322 -81.09 2.88 -39.64
CA VAL A 322 -82.32 3.59 -39.26
C VAL A 322 -83.33 3.38 -40.40
N PRO A 323 -84.50 2.78 -40.15
CA PRO A 323 -85.52 2.62 -41.17
C PRO A 323 -86.04 3.99 -41.61
N LEU A 324 -86.27 4.15 -42.91
CA LEU A 324 -86.93 5.34 -43.45
C LEU A 324 -88.33 5.48 -42.83
N SER A 325 -88.71 6.69 -42.45
CA SER A 325 -90.06 6.97 -42.01
C SER A 325 -91.02 6.95 -43.20
N PHE A 326 -92.33 6.88 -42.94
CA PHE A 326 -93.34 6.99 -43.99
C PHE A 326 -93.18 8.30 -44.78
N ASP A 327 -92.87 9.41 -44.11
CA ASP A 327 -92.67 10.74 -44.71
C ASP A 327 -91.35 10.85 -45.50
N ASP A 328 -90.37 9.98 -45.23
CA ASP A 328 -89.13 9.93 -46.04
C ASP A 328 -89.31 9.15 -47.36
N ILE A 329 -90.38 8.35 -47.47
CA ILE A 329 -90.66 7.47 -48.62
C ILE A 329 -91.69 8.08 -49.59
N VAL A 330 -92.68 8.80 -49.04
CA VAL A 330 -93.83 9.35 -49.78
C VAL A 330 -93.63 10.83 -50.06
#